data_AF-A0A1T5G005-F1
#
_entry.id   AF-A0A1T5G005-F1
#
_cell.length_a   1.000
_cell.length_b   1.000
_cell.length_c   1.000
_cell.angle_alpha   90.00
_cell.angle_beta   90.00
_cell.angle_gamma   90.00
#
_symmetry.space_group_name_H-M   'P 1'
#
loop_
_entity.id
_entity.type
_entity.pdbx_description
1 polymer ?
#
loop_
_entity_poly.entity_id
_entity_poly.type
_entity_poly.pdbx_seq_one_letter_code
_entity_poly.pdbx_strand_id
1 'polypeptide(L)' 'MAKENAAERFMRATGKLRAVFGPANRSSLGHEMTDQNRRLLAMRQAETDQWETLHRPDGSTYVVPRNPDDKSLR' A
#
# COMPACT_ATOMS: atom_id res chain seq x y z
N MET A 1 -29.04 27.87 12.59
CA MET A 1 -28.83 26.41 12.73
C MET A 1 -28.66 25.85 11.33
N ALA A 2 -27.42 25.66 10.86
CA ALA A 2 -27.18 25.14 9.51
C ALA A 2 -27.73 23.72 9.39
N LYS A 3 -28.49 23.46 8.33
CA LYS A 3 -29.13 22.17 8.04
C LYS A 3 -28.00 21.14 7.84
N GLU A 4 -27.89 20.13 8.72
CA GLU A 4 -26.87 19.06 8.61
C GLU A 4 -26.84 18.54 7.15
N ASN A 5 -25.67 18.60 6.52
CA ASN A 5 -25.48 18.15 5.15
C ASN A 5 -25.60 16.61 5.10
N ALA A 6 -26.06 16.05 3.99
CA ALA A 6 -26.19 14.60 3.81
C ALA A 6 -24.86 13.86 4.09
N ALA A 7 -23.73 14.48 3.73
CA ALA A 7 -22.40 13.99 4.04
C ALA A 7 -22.12 13.89 5.55
N GLU A 8 -22.58 14.87 6.33
CA GLU A 8 -22.37 14.94 7.78
C GLU A 8 -23.16 13.84 8.51
N ARG A 9 -24.41 13.59 8.05
CA ARG A 9 -25.24 12.47 8.52
C ARG A 9 -24.60 11.12 8.19
N PHE A 10 -24.04 10.97 6.98
CA PHE A 10 -23.35 9.75 6.58
C PHE A 10 -22.10 9.49 7.43
N MET A 11 -21.23 10.50 7.61
CA MET A 11 -20.05 10.38 8.46
C MET A 11 -20.40 10.00 9.90
N ARG A 12 -21.47 10.59 10.44
CA ARG A 12 -21.95 10.28 11.78
C ARG A 12 -22.50 8.86 11.90
N ALA A 13 -23.23 8.37 10.90
CA ALA A 13 -23.74 7.00 10.87
C ALA A 13 -22.59 5.97 10.78
N THR A 14 -21.66 6.18 9.86
CA THR A 14 -20.50 5.29 9.67
C THR A 14 -19.56 5.31 10.87
N GLY A 15 -19.40 6.48 11.52
CA GLY A 15 -18.66 6.60 12.78
C GLY A 15 -19.31 5.83 13.94
N LYS A 16 -20.64 5.87 14.08
CA LYS A 16 -21.38 5.08 15.08
C LYS A 16 -21.26 3.59 14.82
N LEU A 17 -21.33 3.15 13.56
CA LEU A 17 -21.11 1.75 13.20
C LEU A 17 -19.69 1.31 13.59
N ARG A 18 -18.66 2.13 13.33
CA ARG A 18 -17.29 1.86 13.78
C ARG A 18 -17.14 1.77 15.31
N ALA A 19 -17.93 2.52 16.06
CA ALA A 19 -17.93 2.47 17.52
C ALA A 19 -18.54 1.15 18.06
N VAL A 20 -19.54 0.59 17.36
CA VAL A 20 -20.20 -0.67 17.76
C VAL A 20 -19.46 -1.90 17.25
N PHE A 21 -19.02 -1.90 16.00
CA PHE A 21 -18.29 -3.03 15.39
C PHE A 21 -16.78 -2.99 15.67
N GLY A 22 -16.31 -1.96 16.38
CA GLY A 22 -14.90 -1.73 16.65
C GLY A 22 -14.13 -1.25 15.41
N PRO A 23 -12.86 -0.85 15.58
CA PRO A 23 -11.99 -0.57 14.44
C PRO A 23 -11.85 -1.84 13.59
N ALA A 24 -11.89 -1.69 12.26
CA ALA A 24 -11.52 -2.75 11.33
C ALA A 24 -10.26 -3.47 11.82
N ASN A 25 -10.30 -4.80 11.81
CA ASN A 25 -9.31 -5.72 12.36
C ASN A 25 -7.92 -5.08 12.45
N ARG A 26 -7.53 -4.66 13.67
CA ARG A 26 -6.16 -4.28 13.98
C ARG A 26 -5.35 -5.55 14.19
N SER A 27 -5.22 -6.37 13.15
CA SER A 27 -4.28 -7.47 13.18
C SER A 27 -2.91 -6.83 13.39
N SER A 28 -2.22 -7.19 14.48
CA SER A 28 -0.84 -6.78 14.69
C SER A 28 -0.06 -7.09 13.42
N LEU A 29 0.69 -6.13 12.86
CA LEU A 29 1.62 -6.42 11.77
C LEU A 29 2.69 -7.46 12.19
N GLY A 30 2.75 -7.81 13.49
CA GLY A 30 3.55 -8.90 14.04
C GLY A 30 2.77 -10.22 14.19
N HIS A 31 2.02 -10.66 13.17
CA HIS A 31 1.71 -12.09 13.06
C HIS A 31 2.95 -12.81 12.55
N GLU A 32 3.23 -14.02 13.06
CA GLU A 32 4.32 -14.83 12.53
C GLU A 32 4.13 -15.08 11.03
N MET A 33 5.17 -14.84 10.24
CA MET A 33 5.18 -15.22 8.84
C MET A 33 5.07 -16.74 8.74
N THR A 34 3.87 -17.22 8.38
CA THR A 34 3.64 -18.60 7.98
C THR A 34 4.56 -18.95 6.81
N ASP A 35 4.89 -20.24 6.64
CA ASP A 35 5.75 -20.67 5.53
C ASP A 35 5.18 -20.28 4.15
N GLN A 36 3.86 -20.24 4.03
CA GLN A 36 3.16 -19.76 2.83
C GLN A 36 3.44 -18.27 2.59
N ASN A 37 3.35 -17.44 3.64
CA ASN A 37 3.65 -16.00 3.54
C ASN A 37 5.13 -15.75 3.21
N ARG A 38 6.06 -16.57 3.72
CA ARG A 38 7.49 -16.46 3.35
C ARG A 38 7.71 -16.75 1.87
N ARG A 39 7.07 -17.80 1.34
CA ARG A 39 7.15 -18.15 -0.08
C ARG A 39 6.56 -17.05 -0.95
N LEU A 40 5.40 -16.52 -0.57
CA LEU A 40 4.79 -15.40 -1.28
C LEU A 40 5.70 -14.16 -1.27
N LEU A 41 6.29 -13.82 -0.12
CA LEU A 41 7.21 -12.70 -0.02
C LEU A 41 8.45 -12.89 -0.91
N ALA A 42 9.05 -14.07 -0.92
CA ALA A 42 10.20 -14.38 -1.78
C ALA A 42 9.85 -14.24 -3.27
N MET A 43 8.67 -14.71 -3.70
CA MET A 43 8.18 -14.51 -5.07
C MET A 43 8.02 -13.02 -5.40
N ARG A 44 7.41 -12.24 -4.51
CA ARG A 44 7.22 -10.79 -4.70
C ARG A 44 8.54 -10.02 -4.74
N GLN A 45 9.51 -10.41 -3.93
CA GLN A 45 10.85 -9.81 -3.96
C GLN A 45 11.54 -10.09 -5.29
N ALA A 46 11.49 -11.33 -5.79
CA ALA A 46 12.01 -11.67 -7.11
C ALA A 46 11.28 -10.93 -8.24
N GLU A 47 9.97 -10.69 -8.13
CA GLU A 47 9.23 -9.82 -9.05
C GLU A 47 9.67 -8.35 -8.96
N THR A 48 10.09 -7.88 -7.79
CA THR A 48 10.49 -6.47 -7.58
C THR A 48 11.91 -6.19 -8.05
N ASP A 49 12.78 -7.21 -8.09
CA ASP A 49 14.17 -7.12 -8.59
C ASP A 49 14.29 -6.75 -10.08
N GLN A 50 13.16 -6.59 -10.76
CA GLN A 50 13.09 -6.08 -12.13
C GLN A 50 13.50 -4.60 -12.25
N TRP A 51 13.57 -3.86 -11.15
CA TRP A 51 13.76 -2.41 -11.16
C TRP A 51 14.99 -1.98 -10.34
N GLU A 52 15.71 -1.00 -10.85
CA GLU A 52 16.84 -0.37 -10.18
C GLU A 52 16.59 1.14 -10.04
N THR A 53 17.01 1.71 -8.90
CA THR A 53 16.91 3.15 -8.64
C THR A 53 18.23 3.83 -8.99
N LEU A 54 18.19 4.80 -9.90
CA LEU A 54 19.34 5.62 -10.27
C LEU A 54 19.21 7.01 -9.67
N HIS A 55 20.28 7.44 -9.00
CA HIS A 55 20.43 8.81 -8.50
C HIS A 55 21.37 9.59 -9.41
N ARG A 56 20.92 10.73 -9.90
CA ARG A 56 21.74 11.61 -10.74
C ARG A 56 22.38 12.72 -9.87
N PRO A 57 23.54 13.28 -10.27
CA PRO A 57 24.18 14.37 -9.52
C PRO A 57 23.35 15.64 -9.34
N ASP A 58 22.26 15.82 -10.11
CA ASP A 58 21.31 16.92 -9.99
C ASP A 58 20.28 16.71 -8.85
N GLY A 59 20.37 15.61 -8.12
CA GLY A 59 19.48 15.26 -7.01
C GLY A 59 18.20 14.53 -7.43
N SER A 60 17.98 14.31 -8.72
CA SER A 60 16.83 13.55 -9.21
C SER A 60 17.01 12.04 -9.01
N THR A 61 15.88 11.35 -8.82
CA THR A 61 15.83 9.90 -8.61
C THR A 61 14.85 9.29 -9.59
N TYR A 62 15.31 8.30 -10.37
CA TYR A 62 14.49 7.60 -11.35
C TYR A 62 14.56 6.09 -11.14
N VAL A 63 13.49 5.41 -11.54
CA VAL A 63 13.42 3.96 -11.58
C VAL A 63 13.64 3.51 -13.03
N VAL A 64 14.59 2.61 -13.25
CA VAL A 64 14.88 2.02 -14.55
C VAL A 64 14.71 0.50 -14.48
N PRO A 65 14.28 -0.16 -15.56
CA PRO A 65 14.30 -1.62 -15.60
C PRO A 65 15.76 -2.09 -15.51
N ARG A 66 16.00 -3.14 -14.73
CA ARG A 66 17.32 -3.79 -14.61
C ARG A 66 17.70 -4.51 -15.90
N ASN A 67 16.71 -4.97 -16.67
CA ASN A 67 16.92 -5.50 -18.02
C ASN A 67 17.04 -4.33 -19.02
N PRO A 68 18.19 -4.14 -19.68
CA PRO A 68 18.39 -3.03 -20.63
C PRO A 68 17.51 -3.13 -21.89
N ASP A 69 17.01 -4.32 -22.22
CA ASP A 69 16.12 -4.57 -23.36
C ASP A 69 14.64 -4.37 -23.02
N ASP A 70 14.31 -4.20 -21.73
CA ASP A 70 12.95 -3.96 -21.28
C ASP A 70 12.54 -2.50 -21.57
N LYS A 71 11.52 -2.34 -22.40
CA LYS A 71 10.97 -1.05 -22.85
C LYS A 71 9.64 -0.72 -22.19
N SER A 72 9.21 -1.46 -21.18
CA SER A 72 7.90 -1.27 -20.52
C SER A 72 7.69 0.12 -19.90
N LEU A 73 8.76 0.88 -19.62
CA LEU A 73 8.70 2.25 -19.10
C LEU A 73 8.97 3.35 -20.15
N ARG A 74 9.15 3.02 -21.43
CA ARG A 74 9.43 3.98 -22.51
C ARG A 74 8.21 4.30 -23.36
#